data_AF-A0A7C6LAM5-F1
#
_entry.id   AF-A0A7C6LAM5-F1
#
_cell.length_a   1.000
_cell.length_b   1.000
_cell.length_c   1.000
_cell.angle_alpha   90.00
_cell.angle_beta   90.00
_cell.angle_gamma   90.00
#
_symmetry.space_group_name_H-M   'P 1'
#
loop_
_entity.id
_entity.type
_entity.pdbx_description
1 polymer ?
#
loop_
_entity_poly.entity_id
_entity_poly.type
_entity_poly.pdbx_seq_one_letter_code
_entity_poly.pdbx_strand_id
1 'polypeptide(L)'
;MDVYKLLDKGTWTRPTDKMAVYTEILPGDVWGIRVTLYKDTAQVEAIDGPKCSWYKAPREVSAEVHPPSLWERIKGITFQDKLMAEVAKKRAVAEAENRKLRETAQSQD
;
A
#
# COMPACT_ATOMS: atom_id res chain seq x y z
N MET A 1 -15.79 10.55 0.59
CA MET A 1 -14.57 10.95 1.32
C MET A 1 -13.41 10.89 0.36
N ASP A 2 -12.33 11.59 0.67
CA ASP A 2 -11.21 11.79 -0.24
C ASP A 2 -10.05 10.87 0.18
N VAL A 3 -9.60 9.96 -0.71
CA VAL A 3 -8.49 9.03 -0.46
C VAL A 3 -7.21 9.77 -0.05
N TYR A 4 -7.01 10.99 -0.55
CA TYR A 4 -5.88 11.85 -0.19
C TYR A 4 -5.86 12.19 1.31
N LYS A 5 -7.03 12.25 1.97
CA LYS A 5 -7.14 12.53 3.41
C LYS A 5 -6.91 11.30 4.28
N LEU A 6 -7.03 10.09 3.73
CA LEU A 6 -6.84 8.83 4.46
C LEU A 6 -5.40 8.30 4.35
N LEU A 7 -4.65 8.79 3.37
CA LEU A 7 -3.25 8.50 3.11
C LEU A 7 -2.44 9.79 3.31
N ASP A 8 -2.16 10.09 4.58
CA ASP A 8 -1.64 11.38 5.06
C ASP A 8 -0.25 11.30 5.71
N LYS A 9 0.27 10.09 5.93
CA LYS A 9 1.58 9.86 6.57
C LYS A 9 2.76 9.86 5.59
N GLY A 10 2.47 9.82 4.31
CA GLY A 10 3.44 9.69 3.23
C GLY A 10 3.36 10.82 2.21
N THR A 11 4.00 10.60 1.07
CA THR A 11 4.12 11.59 0.01
C THR A 11 3.32 11.16 -1.21
N TRP A 12 2.50 12.07 -1.72
CA TRP A 12 1.84 11.93 -3.01
C TRP A 12 2.72 12.50 -4.13
N THR A 13 2.82 11.75 -5.22
CA THR A 13 3.43 12.17 -6.47
C THR A 13 2.46 11.90 -7.62
N ARG A 14 2.57 12.67 -8.69
CA ARG A 14 1.76 12.52 -9.91
C ARG A 14 2.69 12.32 -11.10
N PRO A 15 3.15 11.08 -11.37
CA PRO A 15 4.11 10.85 -12.44
C PRO A 15 3.50 11.05 -13.84
N THR A 16 2.20 10.81 -13.99
CA THR A 16 1.44 11.14 -15.21
C THR A 16 0.08 11.73 -14.86
N ASP A 17 -0.61 12.27 -15.86
CA ASP A 17 -2.00 12.72 -15.74
C ASP A 17 -2.98 11.57 -15.37
N LYS A 18 -2.64 10.34 -15.75
CA LYS A 18 -3.47 9.13 -15.59
C LYS A 18 -3.25 8.36 -14.29
N MET A 19 -2.27 8.75 -13.47
CA MET A 19 -2.02 8.06 -12.20
C MET A 19 -1.49 8.98 -11.10
N ALA A 20 -1.74 8.58 -9.86
CA ALA A 20 -1.14 9.18 -8.67
C ALA A 20 -0.48 8.08 -7.84
N VAL A 21 0.72 8.34 -7.34
CA VAL A 21 1.49 7.39 -6.53
C VAL A 21 1.70 7.98 -5.15
N TYR A 22 1.22 7.28 -4.14
CA TYR A 22 1.48 7.57 -2.73
C TYR A 22 2.54 6.60 -2.21
N THR A 23 3.51 7.13 -1.47
CA THR A 23 4.56 6.33 -0.83
C THR A 23 4.61 6.70 0.65
N GLU A 24 4.52 5.69 1.52
CA GLU A 24 4.59 5.84 2.98
C GLU A 24 5.63 4.88 3.53
N ILE A 25 6.76 5.43 3.98
CA ILE A 25 7.80 4.74 4.75
C ILE A 25 8.05 5.65 5.95
N LEU A 26 7.84 5.12 7.16
CA LEU A 26 7.98 5.92 8.38
C LEU A 26 9.46 6.14 8.76
N PRO A 27 9.79 7.19 9.52
CA PRO A 27 11.15 7.40 10.00
C PRO A 27 11.68 6.20 10.79
N GLY A 28 12.85 5.69 10.41
CA GLY A 28 13.47 4.52 11.04
C GLY A 28 12.98 3.17 10.50
N ASP A 29 11.96 3.17 9.63
CA ASP A 29 11.51 1.98 8.92
C ASP A 29 12.19 1.84 7.56
N VAL A 30 12.36 0.59 7.14
CA VAL A 30 12.90 0.22 5.82
C VAL A 30 11.73 -0.13 4.89
N TRP A 31 10.80 -0.93 5.41
CA TRP A 31 9.59 -1.32 4.72
C TRP A 31 8.47 -0.29 4.91
N GLY A 32 7.69 -0.09 3.86
CA GLY A 32 6.51 0.75 3.88
C GLY A 32 5.48 0.30 2.85
N ILE A 33 4.62 1.22 2.42
CA ILE A 33 3.62 0.96 1.37
C ILE A 33 3.76 1.91 0.18
N ARG A 34 3.35 1.42 -0.98
CA ARG A 34 3.09 2.21 -2.18
C ARG A 34 1.67 1.97 -2.67
N VAL A 35 0.93 3.05 -2.89
CA VAL A 35 -0.41 3.01 -3.49
C VAL A 35 -0.34 3.73 -4.83
N THR A 36 -0.59 3.01 -5.91
CA THR A 36 -0.72 3.59 -7.25
C THR A 36 -2.20 3.62 -7.62
N LEU A 37 -2.77 4.82 -7.70
CA LEU A 37 -4.12 5.03 -8.20
C LEU A 37 -4.09 5.15 -9.72
N TYR A 38 -4.82 4.29 -10.41
CA TYR A 38 -5.14 4.41 -11.83
C TYR A 38 -6.53 5.00 -12.01
N LYS A 39 -6.97 5.13 -13.27
CA LYS A 39 -8.30 5.65 -13.60
C LYS A 39 -9.43 4.86 -12.93
N ASP A 40 -9.35 3.53 -12.98
CA ASP A 40 -10.44 2.64 -12.57
C ASP A 40 -10.03 1.64 -11.47
N THR A 41 -8.74 1.49 -11.20
CA THR A 41 -8.20 0.52 -10.24
C THR A 41 -7.10 1.14 -9.39
N ALA A 42 -6.59 0.42 -8.40
CA ALA A 42 -5.41 0.81 -7.66
C ALA A 42 -4.49 -0.39 -7.41
N GLN A 43 -3.18 -0.17 -7.44
CA GLN A 43 -2.20 -1.14 -6.95
C GLN A 43 -1.79 -0.76 -5.53
N VAL A 44 -1.80 -1.72 -4.61
CA VAL A 44 -1.31 -1.53 -3.23
C VAL A 44 -0.17 -2.52 -2.98
N GLU A 45 0.97 -1.98 -2.59
CA GLU A 45 2.21 -2.74 -2.45
C GLU A 45 2.85 -2.49 -1.08
N ALA A 46 3.38 -3.54 -0.46
CA ALA A 46 4.43 -3.42 0.55
C ALA A 46 5.78 -3.32 -0.19
N ILE A 47 6.60 -2.36 0.21
CA ILE A 47 7.84 -2.02 -0.48
C ILE A 47 9.02 -2.01 0.48
N ASP A 48 10.15 -2.58 0.07
CA ASP A 48 11.45 -2.47 0.73
C ASP A 48 12.17 -1.23 0.17
N GLY A 49 11.89 -0.08 0.77
CA GLY A 49 12.39 1.20 0.29
C GLY A 49 11.69 1.78 -0.96
N PRO A 50 11.98 3.04 -1.31
CA PRO A 50 11.20 3.80 -2.30
C PRO A 50 11.39 3.34 -3.75
N LYS A 51 12.50 2.66 -4.06
CA LYS A 51 12.83 2.16 -5.40
C LYS A 51 12.45 0.69 -5.62
N CYS A 52 11.78 0.06 -4.65
CA CYS A 52 11.44 -1.34 -4.70
C CYS A 52 10.58 -1.68 -5.93
N SER A 53 11.01 -2.68 -6.71
CA SER A 53 10.25 -3.25 -7.82
C SER A 53 10.25 -4.77 -7.71
N TRP A 54 9.06 -5.36 -7.75
CA TRP A 54 8.89 -6.81 -7.67
C TRP A 54 8.45 -7.34 -9.04
N TYR A 55 9.17 -8.30 -9.59
CA TYR A 55 8.67 -9.08 -10.73
C TYR A 55 7.77 -10.20 -10.20
N LYS A 56 6.47 -10.19 -10.58
CA LYS A 56 5.47 -11.16 -10.10
C LYS A 56 5.44 -11.27 -8.57
N ALA A 57 5.29 -10.13 -7.89
CA ALA A 57 5.19 -10.14 -6.43
C ALA A 57 4.06 -11.06 -5.96
N PRO A 58 4.26 -11.77 -4.84
CA PRO A 58 3.20 -12.55 -4.22
C PRO A 58 2.08 -11.63 -3.73
N ARG A 59 0.87 -12.17 -3.62
CA ARG A 59 -0.33 -11.40 -3.28
C ARG A 59 -0.22 -10.74 -1.91
N GLU A 60 0.54 -11.31 -0.96
CA GLU A 60 0.77 -10.65 0.33
C GLU A 60 1.48 -9.31 0.15
N VAL A 61 2.42 -9.21 -0.78
CA VAL A 61 3.26 -8.03 -1.01
C VAL A 61 2.59 -7.06 -1.99
N SER A 62 1.94 -7.53 -3.05
CA SER A 62 1.37 -6.66 -4.09
C SER A 62 -0.02 -7.14 -4.50
N ALA A 63 -1.02 -6.24 -4.48
CA ALA A 63 -2.39 -6.58 -4.85
C ALA A 63 -3.07 -5.44 -5.61
N GLU A 64 -3.81 -5.80 -6.66
CA GLU A 64 -4.68 -4.88 -7.38
C GLU A 64 -6.06 -4.83 -6.71
N VAL A 65 -6.56 -3.60 -6.54
CA VAL A 65 -7.88 -3.29 -6.01
C VAL A 65 -8.74 -2.82 -7.17
N HIS A 66 -9.81 -3.57 -7.42
CA HIS A 66 -10.81 -3.27 -8.43
C HIS A 66 -12.05 -2.60 -7.81
N PRO A 67 -12.87 -1.90 -8.63
CA PRO A 67 -14.16 -1.38 -8.22
C PRO A 67 -15.03 -2.43 -7.52
N PRO A 68 -15.96 -2.00 -6.65
CA PRO A 68 -16.90 -2.92 -6.04
C PRO A 68 -17.82 -3.53 -7.12
N SER A 69 -17.99 -4.84 -7.04
CA SER A 69 -18.96 -5.63 -7.80
C SER A 69 -20.40 -5.24 -7.46
N LEU A 70 -21.37 -5.70 -8.25
CA LEU A 70 -22.78 -5.36 -8.04
C LEU A 70 -23.28 -5.74 -6.63
N TRP A 71 -22.90 -6.93 -6.14
CA TRP A 71 -23.25 -7.39 -4.80
C TRP A 71 -22.54 -6.61 -3.69
N GLU A 72 -21.27 -6.25 -3.88
CA GLU A 72 -20.53 -5.39 -2.94
C GLU A 72 -21.21 -4.00 -2.84
N ARG A 73 -21.67 -3.44 -3.96
CA ARG A 73 -22.42 -2.18 -3.98
C ARG A 73 -23.75 -2.29 -3.23
N ILE A 74 -24.48 -3.40 -3.40
CA ILE A 74 -25.74 -3.65 -2.65
C ILE A 74 -25.47 -3.69 -1.14
N LYS A 75 -24.30 -4.21 -0.73
CA LYS A 75 -23.84 -4.21 0.68
C LYS A 75 -23.27 -2.86 1.16
N GLY A 76 -23.30 -1.82 0.32
CA GLY A 76 -22.73 -0.51 0.64
C GLY A 76 -21.21 -0.45 0.62
N ILE A 77 -20.51 -1.48 0.10
CA ILE A 77 -19.05 -1.49 0.01
C ILE A 77 -18.60 -0.57 -1.12
N THR A 78 -17.73 0.38 -0.79
CA THR A 78 -17.16 1.33 -1.74
C THR A 78 -15.77 0.89 -2.21
N PHE A 79 -15.29 1.49 -3.31
CA PHE A 79 -13.90 1.32 -3.74
C PHE A 79 -12.92 1.77 -2.67
N GLN A 80 -13.23 2.86 -1.97
CA GLN A 80 -12.43 3.38 -0.86
C GLN A 80 -12.28 2.35 0.25
N ASP A 81 -13.36 1.64 0.63
CA ASP A 81 -13.31 0.62 1.67
C ASP A 81 -12.40 -0.54 1.27
N LYS A 82 -12.51 -1.00 0.02
CA LYS A 82 -11.65 -2.06 -0.52
C LYS A 82 -10.19 -1.62 -0.55
N LEU A 83 -9.93 -0.38 -0.97
CA LEU A 83 -8.59 0.20 -1.00
C LEU A 83 -7.98 0.28 0.40
N MET A 84 -8.70 0.84 1.36
CA MET A 84 -8.20 0.97 2.73
C MET A 84 -8.03 -0.37 3.44
N ALA A 85 -8.88 -1.36 3.13
CA ALA A 85 -8.70 -2.72 3.61
C ALA A 85 -7.40 -3.35 3.08
N GLU A 86 -7.05 -3.12 1.81
CA GLU A 86 -5.80 -3.63 1.25
C GLU A 86 -4.58 -2.85 1.76
N VAL A 87 -4.69 -1.53 1.90
CA VAL A 87 -3.67 -0.68 2.55
C VAL A 87 -3.34 -1.19 3.95
N ALA A 88 -4.35 -1.51 4.75
CA ALA A 88 -4.15 -2.04 6.10
C ALA A 88 -3.38 -3.37 6.08
N LYS A 89 -3.67 -4.27 5.14
CA LYS A 89 -2.92 -5.51 4.97
C LYS A 89 -1.46 -5.25 4.59
N LYS A 90 -1.18 -4.33 3.65
CA LYS A 90 0.20 -4.03 3.24
C LYS A 90 1.00 -3.34 4.33
N ARG A 91 0.36 -2.49 5.15
CA ARG A 91 0.99 -1.94 6.36
C ARG A 91 1.37 -3.03 7.35
N ALA A 92 0.50 -4.02 7.57
CA ALA A 92 0.82 -5.16 8.45
C ALA A 92 1.99 -5.99 7.93
N VAL A 93 2.10 -6.17 6.60
CA VAL A 93 3.27 -6.83 5.98
C VAL A 93 4.54 -6.00 6.22
N ALA A 94 4.51 -4.70 5.94
CA ALA A 94 5.65 -3.83 6.16
C ALA A 94 6.11 -3.80 7.63
N GLU A 95 5.17 -3.74 8.57
CA GLU A 95 5.46 -3.79 10.01
C GLU A 95 6.11 -5.12 10.41
N ALA A 96 5.61 -6.25 9.89
CA ALA A 96 6.18 -7.56 10.15
C ALA A 96 7.61 -7.69 9.63
N GLU A 97 7.90 -7.17 8.44
CA GLU A 97 9.27 -7.17 7.87
C GLU A 97 10.20 -6.24 8.65
N ASN A 98 9.76 -5.02 9.00
CA ASN A 98 10.54 -4.11 9.84
C ASN A 98 10.87 -4.72 11.22
N ARG A 99 9.93 -5.46 11.84
CA ARG A 99 10.18 -6.16 13.10
C ARG A 99 11.27 -7.22 12.95
N LYS A 100 11.22 -8.05 11.91
CA LYS A 100 12.27 -9.06 11.63
C LYS A 100 13.65 -8.41 11.48
N LEU A 101 13.72 -7.27 10.78
CA LEU A 101 14.99 -6.54 10.60
C LEU A 101 15.55 -6.04 11.93
N ARG A 102 14.71 -5.53 12.83
CA ARG A 102 15.13 -5.06 14.17
C ARG A 102 15.61 -6.22 15.05
N GLU A 103 14.91 -7.35 15.06
CA GLU A 103 15.30 -8.55 15.81
C GLU A 103 16.63 -9.12 15.32
N THR A 104 16.84 -9.12 14.01
CA THR A 104 18.10 -9.57 13.40
C THR A 104 19.26 -8.67 13.78
N ALA A 105 19.06 -7.35 13.77
CA ALA A 105 20.08 -6.38 14.19
C ALA A 105 20.45 -6.55 15.67
N GLN A 106 19.46 -6.75 16.55
CA GLN A 106 19.67 -6.94 18.00
C GLN A 106 20.36 -8.27 18.35
N SER A 107 20.29 -9.27 17.48
CA SER A 107 20.94 -10.58 17.70
C SER A 107 22.41 -10.60 17.26
N GLN A 108 22.90 -9.51 16.67
CA GLN A 108 24.28 -9.35 16.18
C GLN A 108 25.13 -8.42 17.05
N ASP A 109 24.54 -7.84 18.10
CA ASP A 109 25.21 -7.07 19.17
C ASP A 109 25.40 -7.95 20.42
#